data_AF-A0A841DJZ6-F1
#
_entry.id   AF-A0A841DJZ6-F1
#
_cell.length_a   1.000
_cell.length_b   1.000
_cell.length_c   1.000
_cell.angle_alpha   90.00
_cell.angle_beta   90.00
_cell.angle_gamma   90.00
#
_symmetry.space_group_name_H-M   'P 1'
#
loop_
_entity.id
_entity.type
_entity.pdbx_description
1 polymer ?
#
loop_
_entity_poly.entity_id
_entity_poly.type
_entity_poly.pdbx_seq_one_letter_code
_entity_poly.pdbx_strand_id
1 'polypeptide(L)'
;MSHDIKELLQDLSEDAPGAERIDLERQIGKGRALVRRRRRQVAGVSLVLTAGLVVGVNALPAGPPAQSQTAIPAPADRVLTKSSAKDLMLVAASYQTRAETTAGKFYRTRVLDADTSFRTGSGAAAYTVEQRTITETWFAADGSRMWFGVRKLGARPATPADEAKWRAAGSPTNWAIEHPDTASGKPITISGAASAPTLSAASGAAAKFYLGSPVGLTFQQVKELPTDPALLRQRLLRDKPSGTPEAKWLPVMLSKLLLDLPTSPQVRATAFKLLATQPGAQVTPQVRDSLGRVGTEVAWTGGLRLIVDPASGQLLTLATTDKPVQHLLLQSTWSNETPTAPSATIR
;
A
#
# COMPACT_ATOMS: atom_id res chain seq x y z
N MET A 1 -32.59 -8.26 20.20
CA MET A 1 -31.75 -9.23 19.46
C MET A 1 -30.47 -8.53 19.06
N SER A 2 -29.41 -8.78 19.82
CA SER A 2 -28.16 -8.02 19.88
C SER A 2 -26.98 -8.96 19.66
N HIS A 3 -27.00 -9.69 18.53
CA HIS A 3 -26.06 -10.81 18.30
C HIS A 3 -25.24 -10.72 17.00
N ASP A 4 -25.41 -9.68 16.18
CA ASP A 4 -24.89 -9.69 14.80
C ASP A 4 -23.77 -8.66 14.53
N ILE A 5 -23.38 -7.86 15.52
CA ILE A 5 -22.26 -6.89 15.40
C ILE A 5 -20.96 -7.49 15.94
N LYS A 6 -21.02 -8.49 16.82
CA LYS A 6 -19.82 -9.16 17.36
C LYS A 6 -19.15 -10.09 16.34
N GLU A 7 -19.93 -10.81 15.52
CA GLU A 7 -19.41 -11.65 14.44
C GLU A 7 -18.83 -10.82 13.28
N LEU A 8 -19.50 -9.72 12.89
CA LEU A 8 -19.00 -8.78 11.87
C LEU A 8 -17.71 -8.04 12.30
N LEU A 9 -17.46 -7.94 13.60
CA LEU A 9 -16.23 -7.36 14.17
C LEU A 9 -15.15 -8.42 14.46
N GLN A 10 -15.51 -9.71 14.56
CA GLN A 10 -14.56 -10.82 14.63
C GLN A 10 -13.96 -11.12 13.26
N ASP A 11 -14.72 -10.93 12.18
CA ASP A 11 -14.21 -11.06 10.79
C ASP A 11 -13.27 -9.91 10.37
N LEU A 12 -13.31 -8.79 11.11
CA LEU A 12 -12.38 -7.65 10.95
C LEU A 12 -11.02 -7.86 11.65
N SER A 13 -10.77 -9.06 12.20
CA SER A 13 -9.54 -9.41 12.93
C SER A 13 -8.46 -10.11 12.09
N GLU A 14 -8.61 -10.19 10.77
CA GLU A 14 -7.55 -10.75 9.90
C GLU A 14 -6.48 -9.71 9.54
N ASP A 15 -5.44 -9.64 10.39
CA ASP A 15 -4.30 -8.73 10.34
C ASP A 15 -3.40 -8.87 9.09
N ALA A 16 -3.73 -8.15 8.02
CA ALA A 16 -2.75 -7.75 7.02
C ALA A 16 -3.00 -6.30 6.54
N PRO A 17 -1.96 -5.50 6.21
CA PRO A 17 -2.09 -4.15 5.65
C PRO A 17 -3.01 -4.08 4.41
N GLY A 18 -3.05 -5.15 3.60
CA GLY A 18 -3.91 -5.27 2.42
C GLY A 18 -5.33 -5.81 2.68
N ALA A 19 -5.55 -6.61 3.73
CA ALA A 19 -6.86 -7.24 3.99
C ALA A 19 -7.91 -6.20 4.40
N GLU A 20 -7.49 -5.21 5.19
CA GLU A 20 -8.29 -4.06 5.58
C GLU A 20 -8.67 -3.19 4.37
N ARG A 21 -7.76 -3.03 3.39
CA ARG A 21 -8.05 -2.28 2.14
C ARG A 21 -9.06 -3.03 1.25
N ILE A 22 -8.93 -4.35 1.14
CA ILE A 22 -9.88 -5.22 0.42
C ILE A 22 -11.25 -5.26 1.13
N ASP A 23 -11.29 -5.26 2.46
CA ASP A 23 -12.56 -5.20 3.20
C ASP A 23 -13.16 -3.78 3.22
N LEU A 24 -12.33 -2.73 3.18
CA LEU A 24 -12.77 -1.34 2.98
C LEU A 24 -13.45 -1.15 1.61
N GLU A 25 -12.93 -1.76 0.53
CA GLU A 25 -13.62 -1.86 -0.76
C GLU A 25 -15.00 -2.50 -0.62
N ARG A 26 -15.06 -3.61 0.12
CA ARG A 26 -16.29 -4.37 0.35
C ARG A 26 -17.31 -3.57 1.16
N GLN A 27 -16.88 -2.86 2.21
CA GLN A 27 -17.74 -2.06 3.08
C GLN A 27 -18.25 -0.80 2.38
N ILE A 28 -17.39 -0.07 1.67
CA ILE A 28 -17.82 1.09 0.87
C ILE A 28 -18.75 0.64 -0.28
N GLY A 29 -18.51 -0.54 -0.86
CA GLY A 29 -19.38 -1.18 -1.86
C GLY A 29 -20.76 -1.57 -1.31
N LYS A 30 -20.83 -2.18 -0.11
CA LYS A 30 -22.09 -2.55 0.57
C LYS A 30 -22.93 -1.31 0.94
N GLY A 31 -22.29 -0.20 1.35
CA GLY A 31 -22.98 1.07 1.60
C GLY A 31 -23.71 1.65 0.39
N ARG A 32 -23.22 1.37 -0.84
CA ARG A 32 -23.90 1.78 -2.08
C ARG A 32 -25.16 0.95 -2.39
N ALA A 33 -25.25 -0.32 -1.97
CA ALA A 33 -26.41 -1.16 -2.26
C ALA A 33 -27.67 -0.70 -1.49
N LEU A 34 -27.50 -0.17 -0.28
CA LEU A 34 -28.59 0.38 0.53
C LEU A 34 -29.06 1.76 0.04
N VAL A 35 -28.16 2.57 -0.53
CA VAL A 35 -28.50 3.93 -1.02
C VAL A 35 -29.08 3.90 -2.44
N ARG A 36 -28.71 2.92 -3.27
CA ARG A 36 -29.18 2.82 -4.67
C ARG A 36 -30.65 2.37 -4.82
N ARG A 37 -31.31 1.97 -3.72
CA ARG A 37 -32.74 1.58 -3.74
C ARG A 37 -33.72 2.76 -3.66
N ARG A 38 -33.24 4.00 -3.49
CA ARG A 38 -34.08 5.21 -3.50
C ARG A 38 -33.46 6.34 -4.33
N ARG A 39 -33.55 6.22 -5.66
CA ARG A 39 -33.68 7.35 -6.60
C ARG A 39 -33.77 6.79 -8.03
N ARG A 40 -34.99 6.43 -8.44
CA ARG A 40 -35.39 6.43 -9.85
C ARG A 40 -36.15 7.73 -10.11
N GLN A 41 -35.88 8.31 -11.28
CA GLN A 41 -36.50 9.52 -11.88
C GLN A 41 -35.97 10.81 -11.23
N VAL A 42 -35.33 11.73 -11.96
CA VAL A 42 -35.88 12.49 -13.10
C VAL A 42 -34.83 12.71 -14.20
N ALA A 43 -35.30 12.67 -15.45
CA ALA A 43 -34.57 12.96 -16.68
C ALA A 43 -34.56 14.46 -17.01
N GLY A 44 -33.59 14.88 -17.83
CA GLY A 44 -33.65 16.10 -18.63
C GLY A 44 -32.82 17.26 -18.08
N VAL A 45 -31.76 17.64 -18.79
CA VAL A 45 -31.76 18.73 -19.78
C VAL A 45 -30.32 18.87 -20.30
N SER A 46 -30.19 18.86 -21.62
CA SER A 46 -28.97 19.16 -22.38
C SER A 46 -28.64 20.65 -22.34
N LEU A 47 -27.36 21.02 -22.37
CA LEU A 47 -26.92 22.22 -23.08
C LEU A 47 -25.48 22.08 -23.59
N VAL A 48 -25.20 22.85 -24.63
CA VAL A 48 -24.24 22.66 -25.72
C VAL A 48 -23.17 23.77 -25.67
N LEU A 49 -21.92 23.42 -26.02
CA LEU A 49 -20.78 24.21 -26.54
C LEU A 49 -20.28 25.45 -25.74
N THR A 50 -18.96 25.64 -25.58
CA THR A 50 -18.12 26.24 -26.64
C THR A 50 -16.63 26.10 -26.35
N ALA A 51 -15.85 26.03 -27.44
CA ALA A 51 -14.40 25.91 -27.49
C ALA A 51 -13.68 27.25 -27.23
N GLY A 52 -12.49 27.18 -26.63
CA GLY A 52 -11.54 28.29 -26.53
C GLY A 52 -10.11 27.76 -26.60
N LEU A 53 -9.51 27.86 -27.79
CA LEU A 53 -8.10 27.58 -28.09
C LEU A 53 -7.27 28.81 -27.70
N VAL A 54 -6.24 28.64 -26.86
CA VAL A 54 -5.16 29.62 -26.70
C VAL A 54 -3.84 28.88 -26.87
N VAL A 55 -3.17 29.14 -27.98
CA VAL A 55 -1.79 28.71 -28.25
C VAL A 55 -0.86 29.78 -27.67
N GLY A 56 -0.12 29.42 -26.62
CA GLY A 56 0.97 30.23 -26.08
C GLY A 56 2.31 29.57 -26.44
N VAL A 57 3.01 30.13 -27.42
CA VAL A 57 4.39 29.78 -27.77
C VAL A 57 5.30 30.45 -26.73
N ASN A 58 6.07 29.66 -25.97
CA ASN A 58 7.19 30.18 -25.20
C ASN A 58 8.50 29.54 -25.65
N ALA A 59 9.41 30.43 -26.02
CA ALA A 59 10.75 30.18 -26.53
C ALA A 59 11.68 29.57 -25.47
N LEU A 60 12.57 28.68 -25.93
CA LEU A 60 13.73 28.18 -25.23
C LEU A 60 14.83 29.26 -25.18
N PRO A 61 15.55 29.42 -24.06
CA PRO A 61 16.94 29.83 -24.10
C PRO A 61 17.87 28.65 -23.81
N ALA A 62 18.90 28.55 -24.64
CA ALA A 62 19.99 27.60 -24.59
C ALA A 62 20.79 27.68 -23.28
N GLY A 63 21.14 26.51 -22.72
CA GLY A 63 22.10 26.40 -21.62
C GLY A 63 23.55 26.32 -22.14
N PRO A 64 24.53 26.91 -21.45
CA PRO A 64 25.96 26.77 -21.77
C PRO A 64 26.53 25.39 -21.39
N PRO A 65 27.68 24.98 -21.96
CA PRO A 65 28.14 23.59 -21.96
C PRO A 65 28.77 23.14 -20.65
N ALA A 66 28.73 21.82 -20.46
CA ALA A 66 29.27 21.05 -19.35
C ALA A 66 30.76 21.32 -19.11
N GLN A 67 31.11 21.60 -17.85
CA GLN A 67 32.48 21.51 -17.35
C GLN A 67 32.62 20.22 -16.56
N SER A 68 33.55 19.38 -17.02
CA SER A 68 34.02 18.16 -16.38
C SER A 68 34.53 18.45 -14.97
N GLN A 69 33.87 17.90 -13.95
CA GLN A 69 34.45 17.78 -12.62
C GLN A 69 34.94 16.35 -12.43
N THR A 70 36.25 16.29 -12.22
CA THR A 70 37.10 15.14 -11.92
C THR A 70 36.44 14.23 -10.88
N ALA A 71 36.23 12.96 -11.25
CA ALA A 71 35.76 11.93 -10.34
C ALA A 71 36.78 11.74 -9.20
N ILE A 72 36.37 12.08 -7.99
CA ILE A 72 37.03 11.60 -6.77
C ILE A 72 36.79 10.07 -6.73
N PRO A 73 37.81 9.22 -6.54
CA PRO A 73 37.60 7.78 -6.49
C PRO A 73 36.68 7.45 -5.31
N ALA A 74 35.56 6.80 -5.61
CA ALA A 74 34.65 6.26 -4.63
C ALA A 74 35.39 5.19 -3.79
N PRO A 75 35.28 5.21 -2.45
CA PRO A 75 35.63 4.04 -1.66
C PRO A 75 34.52 3.00 -1.84
N ALA A 76 34.58 2.26 -2.95
CA ALA A 76 34.00 0.92 -2.99
C ALA A 76 34.79 0.04 -2.00
N ASP A 77 34.09 -0.89 -1.37
CA ASP A 77 34.61 -1.92 -0.46
C ASP A 77 34.73 -1.55 1.02
N ARG A 78 33.74 -0.83 1.56
CA ARG A 78 33.37 -1.01 2.97
C ARG A 78 32.36 -2.16 3.11
N VAL A 79 32.91 -3.37 3.06
CA VAL A 79 32.43 -4.63 3.66
C VAL A 79 31.10 -4.47 4.44
N LEU A 80 29.97 -4.76 3.78
CA LEU A 80 28.63 -4.85 4.38
C LEU A 80 28.43 -6.20 5.09
N THR A 81 29.43 -6.72 5.79
CA THR A 81 29.23 -7.87 6.69
C THR A 81 28.96 -7.34 8.09
N LYS A 82 27.72 -7.48 8.58
CA LYS A 82 27.21 -6.90 9.84
C LYS A 82 27.05 -5.37 9.87
N SER A 83 26.75 -4.71 8.75
CA SER A 83 25.82 -3.59 8.80
C SER A 83 24.44 -4.19 9.09
N SER A 84 24.13 -4.31 10.38
CA SER A 84 23.04 -5.13 10.90
C SER A 84 21.68 -4.55 10.49
N ALA A 85 20.62 -5.38 10.51
CA ALA A 85 19.25 -4.90 10.33
C ALA A 85 18.96 -3.66 11.21
N LYS A 86 19.51 -3.69 12.43
CA LYS A 86 19.50 -2.57 13.37
C LYS A 86 20.11 -1.31 12.75
N ASP A 87 21.32 -1.39 12.19
CA ASP A 87 21.98 -0.22 11.60
C ASP A 87 21.19 0.34 10.41
N LEU A 88 20.67 -0.51 9.53
CA LEU A 88 19.82 -0.05 8.42
C LEU A 88 18.55 0.64 8.90
N MET A 89 17.86 0.07 9.90
CA MET A 89 16.66 0.69 10.48
C MET A 89 17.01 2.00 11.21
N LEU A 90 18.15 2.09 11.88
CA LEU A 90 18.61 3.34 12.51
C LEU A 90 18.99 4.41 11.48
N VAL A 91 19.59 4.02 10.36
CA VAL A 91 19.82 4.90 9.21
C VAL A 91 18.49 5.41 8.67
N ALA A 92 17.52 4.53 8.41
CA ALA A 92 16.18 4.92 7.97
C ALA A 92 15.49 5.87 8.97
N ALA A 93 15.62 5.61 10.28
CA ALA A 93 15.12 6.50 11.33
C ALA A 93 15.78 7.89 11.29
N SER A 94 17.08 7.97 10.99
CA SER A 94 17.79 9.25 10.89
C SER A 94 17.29 10.10 9.72
N TYR A 95 16.98 9.47 8.57
CA TYR A 95 16.37 10.15 7.43
C TYR A 95 14.99 10.68 7.78
N GLN A 96 14.16 9.89 8.48
CA GLN A 96 12.84 10.35 8.93
C GLN A 96 12.94 11.48 9.95
N THR A 97 13.98 11.52 10.80
CA THR A 97 14.17 12.62 11.75
C THR A 97 14.52 13.94 11.06
N ARG A 98 15.19 13.88 9.90
CA ARG A 98 15.58 15.04 9.09
C ARG A 98 14.53 15.43 8.06
N ALA A 99 13.55 14.57 7.81
CA ALA A 99 12.49 14.86 6.85
C ALA A 99 11.62 16.01 7.37
N GLU A 100 11.39 17.00 6.53
CA GLU A 100 10.54 18.12 6.86
C GLU A 100 9.08 17.67 6.98
N THR A 101 8.37 18.26 7.95
CA THR A 101 6.92 18.13 8.01
C THR A 101 6.33 18.99 6.90
N THR A 102 6.14 18.39 5.74
CA THR A 102 5.40 19.03 4.64
C THR A 102 3.93 19.16 5.04
N ALA A 103 3.28 20.21 4.54
CA ALA A 103 1.85 20.45 4.75
C ALA A 103 1.13 20.44 3.40
N GLY A 104 -0.13 20.01 3.41
CA GLY A 104 -0.98 20.02 2.22
C GLY A 104 -2.44 19.84 2.62
N LYS A 105 -3.35 20.07 1.67
CA LYS A 105 -4.79 19.87 1.88
C LYS A 105 -5.14 18.40 2.09
N PHE A 106 -4.38 17.50 1.47
CA PHE A 106 -4.61 16.06 1.52
C PHE A 106 -3.32 15.30 1.77
N TYR A 107 -3.38 14.28 2.62
CA TYR A 107 -2.33 13.27 2.70
C TYR A 107 -2.65 12.15 1.71
N ARG A 108 -1.73 11.87 0.79
CA ARG A 108 -1.88 10.88 -0.28
C ARG A 108 -0.92 9.73 -0.06
N THR A 109 -1.46 8.52 -0.05
CA THR A 109 -0.68 7.27 -0.11
C THR A 109 -1.06 6.51 -1.38
N ARG A 110 -0.06 6.11 -2.15
CA ARG A 110 -0.19 5.35 -3.39
C ARG A 110 0.66 4.09 -3.30
N VAL A 111 0.02 2.94 -3.46
CA VAL A 111 0.63 1.62 -3.33
C VAL A 111 0.32 0.80 -4.58
N LEU A 112 1.31 0.05 -5.04
CA LEU A 112 1.12 -1.04 -5.99
C LEU A 112 1.11 -2.36 -5.23
N ASP A 113 -0.03 -3.02 -5.21
CA ASP A 113 -0.16 -4.39 -4.76
C ASP A 113 0.29 -5.31 -5.91
N ALA A 114 1.48 -5.90 -5.74
CA ALA A 114 2.09 -6.83 -6.68
C ALA A 114 1.98 -8.27 -6.18
N ASP A 115 2.25 -9.22 -7.09
CA ASP A 115 2.34 -10.65 -6.78
C ASP A 115 1.02 -11.28 -6.29
N THR A 116 -0.12 -10.61 -6.49
CA THR A 116 -1.45 -11.19 -6.24
C THR A 116 -1.71 -12.28 -7.28
N SER A 117 -1.36 -13.50 -6.91
CA SER A 117 -1.29 -14.63 -7.83
C SER A 117 -2.46 -15.58 -7.63
N PHE A 118 -2.99 -16.11 -8.74
CA PHE A 118 -4.07 -17.08 -8.74
C PHE A 118 -3.69 -18.27 -9.61
N ARG A 119 -3.94 -19.47 -9.11
CA ARG A 119 -3.75 -20.70 -9.87
C ARG A 119 -5.02 -20.99 -10.68
N THR A 120 -4.86 -21.30 -11.96
CA THR A 120 -5.96 -21.61 -12.87
C THR A 120 -5.64 -22.86 -13.69
N GLY A 121 -6.68 -23.51 -14.21
CA GLY A 121 -6.59 -24.82 -14.86
C GLY A 121 -6.44 -25.98 -13.87
N SER A 122 -6.19 -27.18 -14.39
CA SER A 122 -6.09 -28.42 -13.62
C SER A 122 -4.88 -29.26 -14.03
N GLY A 123 -4.39 -30.09 -13.10
CA GLY A 123 -3.29 -31.03 -13.36
C GLY A 123 -2.01 -30.37 -13.88
N ALA A 124 -1.35 -31.03 -14.83
CA ALA A 124 -0.10 -30.56 -15.44
C ALA A 124 -0.26 -29.27 -16.27
N ALA A 125 -1.47 -28.99 -16.74
CA ALA A 125 -1.80 -27.81 -17.53
C ALA A 125 -2.06 -26.57 -16.67
N ALA A 126 -2.13 -26.70 -15.34
CA ALA A 126 -2.34 -25.57 -14.45
C ALA A 126 -1.18 -24.57 -14.52
N TYR A 127 -1.54 -23.29 -14.52
CA TYR A 127 -0.62 -22.15 -14.56
C TYR A 127 -1.07 -21.05 -13.59
N THR A 128 -0.16 -20.15 -13.28
CA THR A 128 -0.38 -19.03 -12.36
C THR A 128 -0.54 -17.73 -13.14
N VAL A 129 -1.55 -16.94 -12.78
CA VAL A 129 -1.73 -15.57 -13.25
C VAL A 129 -1.53 -14.60 -12.11
N GLU A 130 -0.76 -13.54 -12.33
CA GLU A 130 -0.54 -12.44 -11.40
C GLU A 130 -1.41 -11.26 -11.82
N GLN A 131 -2.18 -10.70 -10.89
CA GLN A 131 -2.84 -9.41 -11.05
C GLN A 131 -2.10 -8.34 -10.24
N ARG A 132 -1.93 -7.16 -10.83
CA ARG A 132 -1.44 -5.99 -10.12
C ARG A 132 -2.56 -4.99 -9.89
N THR A 133 -2.56 -4.35 -8.72
CA THR A 133 -3.57 -3.36 -8.36
C THR A 133 -2.89 -2.11 -7.83
N ILE A 134 -3.27 -0.94 -8.36
CA ILE A 134 -2.90 0.34 -7.75
C ILE A 134 -4.02 0.73 -6.80
N THR A 135 -3.64 0.92 -5.55
CA THR A 135 -4.51 1.41 -4.50
C THR A 135 -4.03 2.79 -4.09
N GLU A 136 -4.96 3.72 -3.97
CA GLU A 136 -4.67 5.10 -3.61
C GLU A 136 -5.61 5.57 -2.52
N THR A 137 -5.05 6.18 -1.48
CA THR A 137 -5.81 6.68 -0.35
C THR A 137 -5.47 8.13 -0.11
N TRP A 138 -6.51 8.94 0.06
CA TRP A 138 -6.42 10.35 0.36
C TRP A 138 -7.13 10.63 1.67
N PHE A 139 -6.52 11.44 2.53
CA PHE A 139 -7.16 11.96 3.73
C PHE A 139 -7.10 13.47 3.73
N ALA A 140 -8.24 14.11 3.98
CA ALA A 140 -8.26 15.55 4.22
C ALA A 140 -7.45 15.88 5.47
N ALA A 141 -6.72 17.00 5.45
CA ALA A 141 -5.87 17.44 6.57
C ALA A 141 -6.63 17.64 7.89
N ASP A 142 -7.94 17.90 7.81
CA ASP A 142 -8.84 18.06 8.95
C ASP A 142 -9.44 16.73 9.43
N GLY A 143 -9.15 15.61 8.76
CA GLY A 143 -9.70 14.28 9.05
C GLY A 143 -11.19 14.11 8.74
N SER A 144 -11.84 15.08 8.10
CA SER A 144 -13.28 15.07 7.86
C SER A 144 -13.71 14.04 6.81
N ARG A 145 -12.81 13.74 5.86
CA ARG A 145 -13.06 12.93 4.68
C ARG A 145 -11.85 12.09 4.30
N MET A 146 -12.14 10.92 3.77
CA MET A 146 -11.16 10.09 3.07
C MET A 146 -11.68 9.68 1.69
N TRP A 147 -10.75 9.43 0.79
CA TRP A 147 -11.03 8.83 -0.51
C TRP A 147 -10.18 7.58 -0.66
N PHE A 148 -10.79 6.56 -1.23
CA PHE A 148 -10.15 5.30 -1.54
C PHE A 148 -10.39 5.00 -3.02
N GLY A 149 -9.30 4.92 -3.76
CA GLY A 149 -9.30 4.67 -5.19
C GLY A 149 -8.57 3.38 -5.52
N VAL A 150 -9.08 2.68 -6.53
CA VAL A 150 -8.59 1.36 -6.93
C VAL A 150 -8.52 1.29 -8.43
N ARG A 151 -7.43 0.72 -8.93
CA ARG A 151 -7.30 0.35 -10.34
C ARG A 151 -6.56 -0.96 -10.49
N LYS A 152 -7.25 -1.97 -11.00
CA LYS A 152 -6.62 -3.22 -11.43
C LYS A 152 -5.91 -2.96 -12.76
N LEU A 153 -4.67 -3.42 -12.87
CA LEU A 153 -3.85 -3.24 -14.09
C LEU A 153 -4.00 -4.39 -15.09
N GLY A 154 -4.86 -5.36 -14.76
CA GLY A 154 -5.03 -6.59 -15.53
C GLY A 154 -4.14 -7.71 -14.99
N ALA A 155 -4.57 -8.95 -15.24
CA ALA A 155 -3.81 -10.14 -14.90
C ALA A 155 -3.04 -10.69 -16.10
N ARG A 156 -1.88 -11.29 -15.82
CA ARG A 156 -1.00 -11.87 -16.82
C ARG A 156 -0.34 -13.14 -16.27
N PRO A 157 0.16 -14.05 -17.11
CA PRO A 157 0.94 -15.19 -16.63
C PRO A 157 2.10 -14.71 -15.75
N ALA A 158 2.29 -15.36 -14.60
CA ALA A 158 3.24 -14.91 -13.58
C ALA A 158 4.69 -15.14 -14.01
N THR A 159 4.96 -16.26 -14.69
CA THR A 159 6.30 -16.66 -15.14
C THR A 159 6.31 -17.00 -16.63
N PRO A 160 7.48 -17.06 -17.29
CA PRO A 160 7.59 -17.56 -18.67
C PRO A 160 7.04 -18.99 -18.84
N ALA A 161 7.17 -19.84 -17.81
CA ALA A 161 6.62 -21.19 -17.82
C ALA A 161 5.08 -21.17 -17.77
N ASP A 162 4.49 -20.29 -16.94
CA ASP A 162 3.05 -20.06 -16.93
C ASP A 162 2.55 -19.49 -18.26
N GLU A 163 3.36 -18.63 -18.89
CA GLU A 163 3.03 -18.02 -20.18
C GLU A 163 2.96 -19.06 -21.30
N ALA A 164 3.87 -20.03 -21.32
CA ALA A 164 3.82 -21.15 -22.26
C ALA A 164 2.54 -21.98 -22.09
N LYS A 165 2.15 -22.28 -20.84
CA LYS A 165 0.91 -23.01 -20.52
C LYS A 165 -0.34 -22.20 -20.84
N TRP A 166 -0.34 -20.90 -20.53
CA TRP A 166 -1.43 -19.98 -20.88
C TRP A 166 -1.64 -19.90 -22.39
N ARG A 167 -0.55 -19.83 -23.18
CA ARG A 167 -0.61 -19.88 -24.64
C ARG A 167 -1.18 -21.22 -25.13
N ALA A 168 -0.71 -22.34 -24.57
CA ALA A 168 -1.22 -23.67 -24.88
C ALA A 168 -2.71 -23.83 -24.54
N ALA A 169 -3.18 -23.13 -23.51
CA ALA A 169 -4.59 -23.08 -23.11
C ALA A 169 -5.45 -22.11 -23.97
N GLY A 170 -4.92 -21.56 -25.06
CA GLY A 170 -5.65 -20.68 -25.97
C GLY A 170 -5.61 -19.20 -25.58
N SER A 171 -4.68 -18.79 -24.71
CA SER A 171 -4.49 -17.40 -24.27
C SER A 171 -5.76 -16.71 -23.73
N PRO A 172 -6.53 -17.35 -22.80
CA PRO A 172 -7.74 -16.76 -22.27
C PRO A 172 -7.45 -15.40 -21.61
N THR A 173 -8.39 -14.47 -21.74
CA THR A 173 -8.30 -13.11 -21.18
C THR A 173 -9.10 -12.93 -19.90
N ASN A 174 -9.86 -13.95 -19.49
CA ASN A 174 -10.64 -13.93 -18.25
C ASN A 174 -10.59 -15.31 -17.59
N TRP A 175 -10.51 -15.32 -16.27
CA TRP A 175 -10.44 -16.53 -15.46
C TRP A 175 -11.53 -16.47 -14.39
N ALA A 176 -12.34 -17.53 -14.30
CA ALA A 176 -13.23 -17.73 -13.16
C ALA A 176 -12.45 -18.53 -12.10
N ILE A 177 -12.21 -17.93 -10.94
CA ILE A 177 -11.39 -18.52 -9.89
C ILE A 177 -12.26 -18.71 -8.66
N GLU A 178 -12.33 -19.95 -8.19
CA GLU A 178 -12.93 -20.26 -6.90
C GLU A 178 -12.02 -19.69 -5.81
N HIS A 179 -12.56 -18.80 -4.99
CA HIS A 179 -11.83 -18.18 -3.89
C HIS A 179 -12.52 -18.55 -2.58
N PRO A 180 -11.80 -19.15 -1.60
CA PRO A 180 -12.41 -19.61 -0.35
C PRO A 180 -13.11 -18.48 0.42
N ASP A 181 -12.60 -17.25 0.34
CA ASP A 181 -13.14 -16.09 1.08
C ASP A 181 -14.28 -15.33 0.38
N THR A 182 -14.90 -15.91 -0.66
CA THR A 182 -16.14 -15.32 -1.17
C THR A 182 -17.28 -15.72 -0.25
N ALA A 183 -17.78 -14.78 0.56
CA ALA A 183 -18.96 -14.92 1.42
C ALA A 183 -20.26 -15.37 0.69
N SER A 184 -20.18 -15.69 -0.61
CA SER A 184 -21.28 -16.13 -1.45
C SER A 184 -20.96 -17.40 -2.27
N GLY A 185 -19.78 -18.01 -2.12
CA GLY A 185 -19.36 -19.20 -2.88
C GLY A 185 -19.31 -19.00 -4.39
N LYS A 186 -19.31 -17.74 -4.86
CA LYS A 186 -19.32 -17.40 -6.28
C LYS A 186 -17.89 -17.20 -6.78
N PRO A 187 -17.54 -17.76 -7.96
CA PRO A 187 -16.24 -17.52 -8.56
C PRO A 187 -15.96 -16.03 -8.74
N ILE A 188 -14.74 -15.61 -8.44
CA ILE A 188 -14.26 -14.27 -8.77
C ILE A 188 -13.76 -14.31 -10.22
N THR A 189 -14.27 -13.39 -11.04
CA THR A 189 -13.71 -13.19 -12.39
C THR A 189 -12.48 -12.30 -12.31
N ILE A 190 -11.33 -12.85 -12.68
CA ILE A 190 -10.08 -12.11 -12.90
C ILE A 190 -10.00 -11.79 -14.39
N SER A 191 -9.71 -10.54 -14.73
CA SER A 191 -9.58 -10.08 -16.13
C SER A 191 -8.14 -9.75 -16.45
N GLY A 192 -7.72 -10.08 -17.67
CA GLY A 192 -6.42 -9.70 -18.23
C GLY A 192 -6.34 -8.23 -18.62
N ALA A 193 -7.49 -7.55 -18.76
CA ALA A 193 -7.55 -6.13 -19.04
C ALA A 193 -7.52 -5.30 -17.75
N ALA A 194 -6.97 -4.09 -17.84
CA ALA A 194 -7.07 -3.11 -16.77
C ALA A 194 -8.53 -2.72 -16.52
N SER A 195 -8.92 -2.56 -15.25
CA SER A 195 -10.25 -2.08 -14.90
C SER A 195 -10.37 -0.58 -15.13
N ALA A 196 -11.61 -0.09 -15.29
CA ALA A 196 -11.89 1.32 -15.05
C ALA A 196 -11.44 1.68 -13.62
N PRO A 197 -10.84 2.86 -13.40
CA PRO A 197 -10.46 3.26 -12.07
C PRO A 197 -11.72 3.62 -11.27
N THR A 198 -11.73 3.25 -10.00
CA THR A 198 -12.80 3.63 -9.07
C THR A 198 -12.27 4.64 -8.07
N LEU A 199 -13.15 5.52 -7.61
CA LEU A 199 -12.90 6.39 -6.46
C LEU A 199 -14.16 6.39 -5.61
N SER A 200 -13.99 6.11 -4.34
CA SER A 200 -15.06 6.17 -3.36
C SER A 200 -14.63 7.09 -2.22
N ALA A 201 -15.60 7.77 -1.61
CA ALA A 201 -15.35 8.69 -0.51
C ALA A 201 -16.11 8.22 0.73
N ALA A 202 -15.49 8.40 1.89
CA ALA A 202 -16.11 8.21 3.20
C ALA A 202 -15.91 9.49 4.03
N SER A 203 -16.81 9.71 4.98
CA SER A 203 -16.79 10.87 5.88
C SER A 203 -17.15 10.48 7.31
N GLY A 204 -16.81 11.35 8.25
CA GLY A 204 -17.18 11.20 9.66
C GLY A 204 -16.64 9.89 10.25
N ALA A 205 -17.51 9.11 10.91
CA ALA A 205 -17.12 7.90 11.61
C ALA A 205 -16.52 6.80 10.71
N ALA A 206 -16.72 6.85 9.39
CA ALA A 206 -16.17 5.89 8.44
C ALA A 206 -14.76 6.27 7.92
N ALA A 207 -14.29 7.50 8.16
CA ALA A 207 -12.93 7.94 7.82
C ALA A 207 -11.96 7.58 8.95
N LYS A 208 -11.63 6.29 9.06
CA LYS A 208 -10.78 5.74 10.12
C LYS A 208 -9.55 5.04 9.56
N PHE A 209 -8.56 4.92 10.44
CA PHE A 209 -7.31 4.21 10.22
C PHE A 209 -7.20 3.04 11.17
N TYR A 210 -7.08 1.80 10.70
CA TYR A 210 -7.06 0.68 11.62
C TYR A 210 -5.63 0.22 11.90
N LEU A 211 -5.34 0.10 13.19
CA LEU A 211 -4.03 -0.26 13.73
C LEU A 211 -4.21 -1.44 14.69
N GLY A 212 -4.69 -2.56 14.13
CA GLY A 212 -4.96 -3.80 14.87
C GLY A 212 -6.22 -3.78 15.74
N SER A 213 -7.04 -2.73 15.64
CA SER A 213 -8.30 -2.60 16.38
C SER A 213 -9.46 -2.31 15.43
N PRO A 214 -10.62 -2.98 15.59
CA PRO A 214 -11.81 -2.73 14.77
C PRO A 214 -12.45 -1.36 15.01
N VAL A 215 -12.07 -0.64 16.06
CA VAL A 215 -12.59 0.71 16.34
C VAL A 215 -11.96 1.74 15.39
N GLY A 216 -10.72 1.49 14.94
CA GLY A 216 -9.94 2.42 14.15
C GLY A 216 -9.57 3.72 14.88
N LEU A 217 -8.68 4.50 14.29
CA LEU A 217 -8.20 5.80 14.76
C LEU A 217 -8.75 6.90 13.86
N THR A 218 -9.08 8.06 14.45
CA THR A 218 -9.28 9.29 13.68
C THR A 218 -7.95 9.81 13.15
N PHE A 219 -8.00 10.69 12.15
CA PHE A 219 -6.83 11.42 11.67
C PHE A 219 -6.09 12.16 12.81
N GLN A 220 -6.84 12.81 13.71
CA GLN A 220 -6.26 13.50 14.86
C GLN A 220 -5.54 12.52 15.80
N GLN A 221 -6.13 11.36 16.10
CA GLN A 221 -5.49 10.33 16.91
C GLN A 221 -4.22 9.76 16.26
N VAL A 222 -4.16 9.67 14.92
CA VAL A 222 -2.93 9.28 14.21
C VAL A 222 -1.84 10.35 14.35
N LYS A 223 -2.20 11.63 14.27
CA LYS A 223 -1.25 12.74 14.48
C LYS A 223 -0.71 12.80 15.91
N GLU A 224 -1.51 12.40 16.88
CA GLU A 224 -1.17 12.37 18.31
C GLU A 224 -0.43 11.08 18.73
N LEU A 225 -0.09 10.19 17.79
CA LEU A 225 0.68 9.00 18.12
C LEU A 225 2.00 9.39 18.82
N PRO A 226 2.37 8.71 19.93
CA PRO A 226 3.55 9.07 20.68
C PRO A 226 4.83 8.95 19.83
N THR A 227 5.72 9.91 19.97
CA THR A 227 7.07 9.85 19.40
C THR A 227 8.07 9.16 20.33
N ASP A 228 7.74 9.02 21.61
CA ASP A 228 8.53 8.25 22.56
C ASP A 228 8.45 6.73 22.25
N PRO A 229 9.59 6.01 22.17
CA PRO A 229 9.58 4.58 21.83
C PRO A 229 8.79 3.70 22.79
N ALA A 230 8.84 3.96 24.09
CA ALA A 230 8.16 3.13 25.09
C ALA A 230 6.65 3.36 25.04
N LEU A 231 6.22 4.62 24.96
CA LEU A 231 4.81 4.98 24.83
C LEU A 231 4.21 4.51 23.50
N LEU A 232 4.96 4.62 22.39
CA LEU A 232 4.50 4.12 21.10
C LEU A 232 4.33 2.61 21.13
N ARG A 233 5.32 1.88 21.65
CA ARG A 233 5.23 0.41 21.83
C ARG A 233 4.01 0.04 22.67
N GLN A 234 3.82 0.69 23.83
CA GLN A 234 2.67 0.43 24.69
C GLN A 234 1.35 0.67 23.97
N ARG A 235 1.25 1.76 23.20
CA ARG A 235 0.06 2.07 22.39
C ARG A 235 -0.23 0.99 21.36
N LEU A 236 0.78 0.50 20.64
CA LEU A 236 0.63 -0.56 19.62
C LEU A 236 0.27 -1.91 20.23
N LEU A 237 0.70 -2.18 21.46
CA LEU A 237 0.41 -3.42 22.18
C LEU A 237 -0.97 -3.46 22.83
N ARG A 238 -1.60 -2.29 23.05
CA ARG A 238 -2.90 -2.19 23.73
C ARG A 238 -3.98 -3.05 23.10
N ASP A 239 -4.00 -3.09 21.76
CA ASP A 239 -5.04 -3.76 20.99
C ASP A 239 -4.57 -5.16 20.52
N LYS A 240 -3.43 -5.66 21.03
CA LYS A 240 -2.89 -6.97 20.65
C LYS A 240 -3.82 -8.10 21.11
N PRO A 241 -4.25 -8.99 20.22
CA PRO A 241 -5.04 -10.14 20.60
C PRO A 241 -4.35 -11.02 21.66
N SER A 242 -5.18 -11.65 22.50
CA SER A 242 -4.70 -12.65 23.46
C SER A 242 -4.09 -13.84 22.72
N GLY A 243 -3.01 -14.41 23.25
CA GLY A 243 -2.30 -15.53 22.63
C GLY A 243 -1.36 -15.14 21.47
N THR A 244 -1.49 -13.96 20.85
CA THR A 244 -0.55 -13.52 19.81
C THR A 244 0.79 -13.10 20.42
N PRO A 245 1.92 -13.70 20.01
CA PRO A 245 3.25 -13.28 20.45
C PRO A 245 3.56 -11.85 20.01
N GLU A 246 4.14 -11.05 20.90
CA GLU A 246 4.54 -9.68 20.58
C GLU A 246 5.50 -9.62 19.37
N ALA A 247 6.45 -10.56 19.28
CA ALA A 247 7.40 -10.64 18.18
C ALA A 247 6.74 -10.87 16.80
N LYS A 248 5.48 -11.32 16.76
CA LYS A 248 4.66 -11.40 15.54
C LYS A 248 3.83 -10.13 15.33
N TRP A 249 3.21 -9.62 16.40
CA TRP A 249 2.31 -8.47 16.34
C TRP A 249 3.01 -7.14 16.07
N LEU A 250 4.03 -6.81 16.87
CA LEU A 250 4.62 -5.48 16.91
C LEU A 250 5.25 -5.09 15.57
N PRO A 251 6.03 -5.94 14.88
CA PRO A 251 6.57 -5.60 13.56
C PRO A 251 5.48 -5.22 12.55
N VAL A 252 4.37 -5.95 12.51
CA VAL A 252 3.25 -5.68 11.60
C VAL A 252 2.58 -4.33 11.92
N MET A 253 2.40 -4.00 13.21
CA MET A 253 1.86 -2.69 13.59
C MET A 253 2.81 -1.55 13.25
N LEU A 254 4.11 -1.73 13.49
CA LEU A 254 5.14 -0.74 13.13
C LEU A 254 5.17 -0.51 11.62
N SER A 255 4.99 -1.56 10.83
CA SER A 255 4.98 -1.46 9.37
C SER A 255 3.76 -0.68 8.84
N LYS A 256 2.59 -0.80 9.49
CA LYS A 256 1.42 0.05 9.19
C LYS A 256 1.70 1.55 9.40
N LEU A 257 2.49 1.90 10.42
CA LEU A 257 2.89 3.31 10.66
C LEU A 257 3.77 3.88 9.52
N LEU A 258 4.51 3.00 8.82
CA LEU A 258 5.42 3.38 7.73
C LEU A 258 4.71 3.46 6.38
N LEU A 259 3.71 2.62 6.14
CA LEU A 259 3.04 2.50 4.83
C LEU A 259 1.70 3.22 4.76
N ASP A 260 0.84 3.00 5.75
CA ASP A 260 -0.61 3.25 5.61
C ASP A 260 -1.06 4.57 6.22
N LEU A 261 -0.31 5.06 7.20
CA LEU A 261 -0.76 6.11 8.10
C LEU A 261 -0.07 7.46 7.82
N PRO A 262 -0.80 8.59 7.90
CA PRO A 262 -0.26 9.96 7.87
C PRO A 262 0.47 10.31 9.17
N THR A 263 1.44 9.49 9.56
CA THR A 263 2.24 9.70 10.75
C THR A 263 3.23 10.84 10.55
N SER A 264 3.65 11.47 11.65
CA SER A 264 4.73 12.44 11.58
C SER A 264 6.06 11.75 11.24
N PRO A 265 7.04 12.47 10.67
CA PRO A 265 8.37 11.93 10.45
C PRO A 265 9.00 11.38 11.74
N GLN A 266 8.74 11.99 12.89
CA GLN A 266 9.22 11.53 14.19
C GLN A 266 8.59 10.19 14.60
N VAL A 267 7.29 9.98 14.36
CA VAL A 267 6.64 8.69 14.62
C VAL A 267 7.21 7.61 13.69
N ARG A 268 7.44 7.90 12.41
CA ARG A 268 8.12 6.95 11.49
C ARG A 268 9.54 6.64 11.93
N ALA A 269 10.30 7.65 12.38
CA ALA A 269 11.64 7.46 12.92
C ALA A 269 11.62 6.54 14.14
N THR A 270 10.67 6.74 15.06
CA THR A 270 10.49 5.86 16.23
C THR A 270 10.06 4.46 15.83
N ALA A 271 9.21 4.33 14.80
CA ALA A 271 8.82 3.03 14.28
C ALA A 271 10.03 2.23 13.75
N PHE A 272 10.90 2.88 12.97
CA PHE A 272 12.16 2.28 12.52
C PHE A 272 13.09 1.94 13.69
N LYS A 273 13.24 2.81 14.70
CA LYS A 273 14.02 2.52 15.91
C LYS A 273 13.49 1.29 16.65
N LEU A 274 12.17 1.12 16.74
CA LEU A 274 11.56 -0.07 17.37
C LEU A 274 11.72 -1.33 16.51
N LEU A 275 11.70 -1.23 15.17
CA LEU A 275 12.05 -2.34 14.29
C LEU A 275 13.53 -2.75 14.46
N ALA A 276 14.42 -1.78 14.70
CA ALA A 276 15.84 -2.00 14.94
C ALA A 276 16.14 -2.82 16.22
N THR A 277 15.19 -2.87 17.17
CA THR A 277 15.33 -3.66 18.41
C THR A 277 14.68 -5.04 18.31
N GLN A 278 14.00 -5.35 17.21
CA GLN A 278 13.35 -6.65 17.04
C GLN A 278 14.40 -7.75 16.77
N PRO A 279 14.35 -8.87 17.50
CA PRO A 279 15.25 -9.99 17.28
C PRO A 279 14.91 -10.76 15.99
N GLY A 280 15.84 -11.56 15.50
CA GLY A 280 15.59 -12.51 14.41
C GLY A 280 15.50 -11.88 13.01
N ALA A 281 16.06 -10.68 12.83
CA ALA A 281 16.14 -10.04 11.53
C ALA A 281 17.22 -10.68 10.65
N GLN A 282 16.86 -11.12 9.46
CA GLN A 282 17.76 -11.52 8.38
C GLN A 282 17.87 -10.37 7.39
N VAL A 283 19.09 -10.07 6.93
CA VAL A 283 19.36 -8.96 6.01
C VAL A 283 19.91 -9.51 4.71
N THR A 284 19.31 -9.11 3.60
CA THR A 284 19.78 -9.45 2.24
C THR A 284 19.98 -8.15 1.46
N PRO A 285 21.23 -7.71 1.23
CA PRO A 285 21.49 -6.49 0.46
C PRO A 285 21.25 -6.71 -1.04
N GLN A 286 21.12 -5.59 -1.78
CA GLN A 286 21.03 -5.56 -3.25
C GLN A 286 19.86 -6.39 -3.85
N VAL A 287 18.76 -6.51 -3.10
CA VAL A 287 17.53 -7.15 -3.59
C VAL A 287 16.78 -6.18 -4.49
N ARG A 288 16.18 -6.70 -5.56
CA ARG A 288 15.27 -5.96 -6.43
C ARG A 288 13.83 -6.27 -6.06
N ASP A 289 13.00 -5.24 -5.94
CA ASP A 289 11.55 -5.43 -5.83
C ASP A 289 10.90 -5.74 -7.18
N SER A 290 9.58 -5.97 -7.19
CA SER A 290 8.81 -6.28 -8.41
C SER A 290 8.72 -5.13 -9.44
N LEU A 291 9.28 -3.95 -9.12
CA LEU A 291 9.49 -2.82 -10.04
C LEU A 291 10.96 -2.66 -10.47
N GLY A 292 11.86 -3.52 -9.98
CA GLY A 292 13.28 -3.50 -10.30
C GLY A 292 14.09 -2.50 -9.46
N ARG A 293 13.47 -1.81 -8.48
CA ARG A 293 14.16 -0.89 -7.57
C ARG A 293 15.07 -1.70 -6.66
N VAL A 294 16.31 -1.26 -6.53
CA VAL A 294 17.32 -1.93 -5.69
C VAL A 294 17.20 -1.40 -4.26
N GLY A 295 17.17 -2.30 -3.30
CA GLY A 295 17.21 -1.96 -1.88
C GLY A 295 17.89 -3.04 -1.05
N THR A 296 17.80 -2.89 0.27
CA THR A 296 18.20 -3.90 1.23
C THR A 296 16.95 -4.49 1.87
N GLU A 297 16.83 -5.80 1.77
CA GLU A 297 15.75 -6.54 2.40
C GLU A 297 16.07 -6.82 3.86
N VAL A 298 15.07 -6.69 4.71
CA VAL A 298 15.08 -7.15 6.10
C VAL A 298 13.84 -7.99 6.35
N ALA A 299 14.05 -9.25 6.73
CA ALA A 299 12.99 -10.20 7.05
C ALA A 299 13.06 -10.63 8.52
N TRP A 300 11.96 -10.57 9.23
CA TRP A 300 11.83 -11.02 10.63
C TRP A 300 11.11 -12.36 10.69
N THR A 301 11.48 -13.19 11.67
CA THR A 301 10.85 -14.50 11.92
C THR A 301 9.34 -14.41 12.21
N GLY A 302 8.86 -13.26 12.66
CA GLY A 302 7.43 -12.98 12.85
C GLY A 302 6.64 -12.76 11.55
N GLY A 303 7.31 -12.83 10.40
CA GLY A 303 6.68 -12.82 9.09
C GLY A 303 6.76 -11.49 8.35
N LEU A 304 7.25 -10.41 8.97
CA LEU A 304 7.42 -9.14 8.27
C LEU A 304 8.66 -9.17 7.37
N ARG A 305 8.53 -8.70 6.13
CA ARG A 305 9.63 -8.44 5.20
C ARG A 305 9.52 -7.01 4.67
N LEU A 306 10.60 -6.25 4.76
CA LEU A 306 10.71 -4.89 4.22
C LEU A 306 11.86 -4.83 3.22
N ILE A 307 11.71 -4.05 2.15
CA ILE A 307 12.83 -3.61 1.32
C ILE A 307 12.95 -2.10 1.53
N VAL A 308 14.13 -1.66 2.00
CA VAL A 308 14.43 -0.26 2.28
C VAL A 308 15.55 0.19 1.34
N ASP A 309 15.41 1.39 0.76
CA ASP A 309 16.49 2.04 0.05
C ASP A 309 17.55 2.51 1.06
N PRO A 310 18.77 1.93 1.06
CA PRO A 310 19.81 2.31 2.01
C PRO A 310 20.31 3.75 1.81
N ALA A 311 20.15 4.34 0.61
CA ALA A 311 20.65 5.68 0.30
C ALA A 311 19.73 6.80 0.82
N SER A 312 18.43 6.52 0.96
CA SER A 312 17.42 7.51 1.37
C SER A 312 16.64 7.13 2.64
N GLY A 313 16.79 5.89 3.12
CA GLY A 313 16.00 5.36 4.22
C GLY A 313 14.52 5.17 3.88
N GLN A 314 14.15 5.24 2.60
CA GLN A 314 12.77 5.08 2.16
C GLN A 314 12.35 3.61 2.16
N LEU A 315 11.14 3.35 2.64
CA LEU A 315 10.49 2.06 2.48
C LEU A 315 10.07 1.90 1.01
N LEU A 316 10.60 0.88 0.34
CA LEU A 316 10.24 0.55 -1.05
C LEU A 316 9.12 -0.48 -1.08
N THR A 317 9.27 -1.56 -0.31
CA THR A 317 8.35 -2.70 -0.33
C THR A 317 8.09 -3.22 1.07
N LEU A 318 6.86 -3.65 1.31
CA LEU A 318 6.42 -4.35 2.50
C LEU A 318 5.70 -5.63 2.10
N ALA A 319 6.02 -6.74 2.74
CA ALA A 319 5.31 -8.00 2.61
C ALA A 319 5.18 -8.67 3.98
N THR A 320 4.17 -9.52 4.15
CA THR A 320 4.02 -10.38 5.33
C THR A 320 3.99 -11.85 4.88
N THR A 321 4.61 -12.77 5.60
CA THR A 321 4.69 -14.20 5.19
C THR A 321 3.32 -14.87 5.09
N ASP A 322 2.33 -14.32 5.77
CA ASP A 322 0.98 -14.87 5.82
C ASP A 322 0.23 -14.60 4.49
N LYS A 323 0.73 -13.71 3.61
CA LYS A 323 0.15 -13.44 2.28
C LYS A 323 1.23 -13.24 1.20
N PRO A 324 1.07 -13.80 -0.01
CA PRO A 324 2.05 -13.65 -1.09
C PRO A 324 2.06 -12.23 -1.72
N VAL A 325 1.22 -11.31 -1.25
CA VAL A 325 1.09 -9.95 -1.82
C VAL A 325 2.20 -9.05 -1.29
N GLN A 326 2.90 -8.39 -2.21
CA GLN A 326 3.85 -7.34 -1.89
C GLN A 326 3.19 -5.96 -2.07
N HIS A 327 3.34 -5.11 -1.06
CA HIS A 327 2.90 -3.71 -1.09
C HIS A 327 4.10 -2.83 -1.46
N LEU A 328 4.13 -2.33 -2.69
CA LEU A 328 5.19 -1.46 -3.17
C LEU A 328 4.75 -0.01 -3.00
N LEU A 329 5.44 0.74 -2.14
CA LEU A 329 5.15 2.14 -1.91
C LEU A 329 5.61 2.96 -3.11
N LEU A 330 4.67 3.60 -3.80
CA LEU A 330 4.94 4.50 -4.92
C LEU A 330 5.07 5.95 -4.43
N GLN A 331 4.15 6.37 -3.55
CA GLN A 331 4.14 7.72 -3.00
C GLN A 331 3.46 7.75 -1.63
N SER A 332 4.01 8.51 -0.67
CA SER A 332 3.36 8.78 0.61
C SER A 332 3.73 10.19 1.07
N THR A 333 2.88 11.18 0.80
CA THR A 333 3.18 12.59 1.08
C THR A 333 1.92 13.45 1.14
N TRP A 334 2.06 14.64 1.71
CA TRP A 334 1.10 15.72 1.58
C TRP A 334 1.04 16.26 0.14
N SER A 335 -0.17 16.58 -0.30
CA SER A 335 -0.49 17.11 -1.62
C SER A 335 -1.59 18.18 -1.53
N ASN A 336 -1.56 19.11 -2.47
CA ASN A 336 -2.64 20.09 -2.70
C ASN A 336 -3.53 19.73 -3.88
N GLU A 337 -3.22 18.63 -4.57
CA GLU A 337 -4.05 18.08 -5.64
C GLU A 337 -5.39 17.59 -5.09
N THR A 338 -6.44 17.74 -5.87
CA THR A 338 -7.75 17.19 -5.52
C THR A 338 -7.71 15.66 -5.64
N PRO A 339 -8.31 14.91 -4.68
CA PRO A 339 -8.41 13.46 -4.77
C PRO A 339 -9.07 13.00 -6.07
N THR A 340 -8.38 12.13 -6.80
CA THR A 340 -8.83 11.58 -8.09
C THR A 340 -8.67 10.07 -8.10
N ALA A 341 -9.38 9.40 -9.04
CA ALA A 341 -9.25 7.96 -9.22
C ALA A 341 -7.84 7.62 -9.76
N PRO A 342 -7.20 6.53 -9.32
CA PRO A 342 -5.82 6.23 -9.67
C PRO A 342 -5.62 6.04 -11.18
N SER A 343 -4.49 6.53 -11.69
CA SER A 343 -4.05 6.25 -13.07
C SER A 343 -3.43 4.85 -13.15
N ALA A 344 -3.34 4.29 -14.37
CA ALA A 344 -2.64 3.02 -14.62
C ALA A 344 -1.10 3.15 -14.52
N THR A 345 -0.59 4.38 -14.49
CA THR A 345 0.83 4.66 -14.58
C THR A 345 1.53 4.28 -13.28
N ILE A 346 2.44 3.32 -13.33
CA ILE A 346 3.30 3.00 -12.20
C ILE A 346 4.46 4.00 -12.21
N ARG A 347 4.39 4.99 -11.32
CA ARG A 347 5.40 6.01 -11.06
C ARG A 347 5.35 6.37 -9.59
#